data_AF-A0AAN9U407-F1
#
_entry.id   AF-A0AAN9U407-F1
#
_cell.length_a   1.000
_cell.length_b   1.000
_cell.length_c   1.000
_cell.angle_alpha   90.00
_cell.angle_beta   90.00
_cell.angle_gamma   90.00
#
_symmetry.space_group_name_H-M   'P 1'
#
loop_
_entity.id
_entity.type
_entity.pdbx_description
1 polymer ?
#
loop_
_entity_poly.entity_id
_entity_poly.type
_entity_poly.pdbx_seq_one_letter_code
_entity_poly.pdbx_strand_id
1 'polypeptide(L)'
;MTSYNAPPHLTASLRDKAEDITFALEIKCLIRQKLPQANRLNSPNEIRPFVPHQPEAVLNSMTEAEKQIQRSTWAAVAIVLHTLPGVRATTSYQIKEQNLNHGDFWRTHWIVYKANSAVPPYVSFEDGDPNRPLLDATAPDYNKYVWIPLEICSPKLYWTKRNEALEATGKVCEALTQRFGAIANHSCEVHVHIGRHDGLFFSLRSMKKLATLLWLSEPILRSLKDPKSRNFDHIYTWSFAWRQHSRIALALDSDRSLPGGQTIDNLHTGQSDDLEAFLLKLDKVRSHACDLPGQRSHLADENRRALRAIWRASGHQELGRMLCGPDRKRRRLGFNFHSLAGEDERGRNSPRTIEFRFLEGLNDKSIVSGWVRVCLGLAGLAVDKAEDRDFYDMVALLLDMPEGWSVDAKFVAMMHGLELPKAAYEPLQRVIRKNYPPESEMPEEEVGSY
;
A
#
# COMPACT_ATOMS: atom_id res chain seq x y z
N MET A 1 21.82 -41.24 3.47
CA MET A 1 21.46 -41.24 2.05
C MET A 1 20.06 -41.82 1.92
N THR A 2 19.04 -40.97 1.96
CA THR A 2 17.65 -41.34 1.68
C THR A 2 17.06 -40.17 0.89
N SER A 3 16.97 -40.38 -0.41
CA SER A 3 16.41 -39.44 -1.39
C SER A 3 14.91 -39.30 -1.15
N TYR A 4 14.49 -38.17 -0.59
CA TYR A 4 13.09 -37.77 -0.63
C TYR A 4 12.76 -37.32 -2.06
N ASN A 5 11.94 -38.11 -2.74
CA ASN A 5 11.33 -37.75 -4.01
C ASN A 5 10.55 -36.44 -3.83
N ALA A 6 11.05 -35.37 -4.43
CA ALA A 6 10.29 -34.14 -4.60
C ALA A 6 9.03 -34.46 -5.45
N PRO A 7 7.85 -33.91 -5.09
CA PRO A 7 6.66 -34.07 -5.91
C PRO A 7 6.91 -33.43 -7.29
N PRO A 8 6.29 -33.97 -8.35
CA PRO A 8 6.49 -33.49 -9.71
C PRO A 8 6.16 -32.00 -9.77
N HIS A 9 7.06 -31.22 -10.38
CA HIS A 9 6.82 -29.83 -10.73
C HIS A 9 5.50 -29.75 -11.49
N LEU A 10 4.43 -29.31 -10.81
CA LEU A 10 3.22 -28.82 -11.46
C LEU A 10 3.69 -27.78 -12.47
N THR A 11 3.51 -28.09 -13.74
CA THR A 11 3.72 -27.14 -14.84
C THR A 11 2.87 -25.92 -14.51
N ALA A 12 3.53 -24.86 -14.04
CA ALA A 12 2.85 -23.62 -13.73
C ALA A 12 2.06 -23.22 -14.97
N SER A 13 0.76 -22.98 -14.80
CA SER A 13 -0.07 -22.41 -15.87
C SER A 13 0.68 -21.19 -16.40
N LEU A 14 1.00 -21.21 -17.71
CA LEU A 14 1.63 -20.08 -18.42
C LEU A 14 0.76 -18.81 -18.36
N ARG A 15 -0.52 -18.95 -17.98
CA ARG A 15 -1.48 -17.86 -17.85
C ARG A 15 -1.91 -17.67 -16.40
N ASP A 16 -1.89 -16.42 -15.96
CA ASP A 16 -2.38 -16.04 -14.64
C ASP A 16 -3.90 -15.94 -14.68
N LYS A 17 -4.60 -16.51 -13.70
CA LYS A 17 -6.04 -16.36 -13.57
C LYS A 17 -6.39 -15.60 -12.29
N ALA A 18 -7.63 -15.15 -12.20
CA ALA A 18 -8.11 -14.45 -11.01
C ALA A 18 -8.02 -15.35 -9.77
N GLU A 19 -8.26 -16.66 -9.93
CA GLU A 19 -8.17 -17.65 -8.86
C GLU A 19 -6.74 -17.82 -8.31
N ASP A 20 -5.72 -17.43 -9.07
CA ASP A 20 -4.33 -17.46 -8.64
C ASP A 20 -4.00 -16.30 -7.69
N ILE A 21 -4.85 -15.27 -7.63
CA ILE A 21 -4.63 -14.09 -6.80
C ILE A 21 -4.77 -14.47 -5.33
N THR A 22 -3.76 -14.05 -4.57
CA THR A 22 -3.76 -14.07 -3.11
C THR A 22 -3.43 -12.69 -2.61
N PHE A 23 -3.87 -12.41 -1.39
CA PHE A 23 -3.65 -11.13 -0.77
C PHE A 23 -3.38 -11.26 0.73
N ALA A 24 -2.73 -10.26 1.29
CA ALA A 24 -2.58 -10.10 2.73
C ALA A 24 -2.72 -8.62 3.09
N LEU A 25 -3.13 -8.34 4.32
CA LEU A 25 -3.26 -6.99 4.84
C LEU A 25 -2.22 -6.76 5.92
N GLU A 26 -1.70 -5.54 6.00
CA GLU A 26 -1.01 -5.03 7.19
C GLU A 26 -1.81 -3.83 7.69
N ILE A 27 -2.37 -3.91 8.89
CA ILE A 27 -3.14 -2.81 9.51
C ILE A 27 -2.30 -2.24 10.63
N LYS A 28 -1.91 -0.96 10.52
CA LYS A 28 -1.15 -0.26 11.55
C LYS A 28 -2.06 0.67 12.33
N CYS A 29 -1.94 0.64 13.65
CA CYS A 29 -2.68 1.53 14.54
C CYS A 29 -1.93 1.75 15.86
N LEU A 30 -2.52 2.56 16.73
CA LEU A 30 -2.01 2.86 18.06
C LEU A 30 -3.06 2.46 19.11
N ILE A 31 -2.60 1.83 20.19
CA ILE A 31 -3.41 1.61 21.39
C ILE A 31 -2.89 2.54 22.49
N ARG A 32 -3.77 3.30 23.12
CA ARG A 32 -3.44 4.12 24.28
C ARG A 32 -3.72 3.35 25.57
N GLN A 33 -2.72 3.18 26.42
CA GLN A 33 -2.87 2.58 27.74
C GLN A 33 -2.61 3.64 28.81
N LYS A 34 -3.55 3.80 29.76
CA LYS A 34 -3.42 4.82 30.81
C LYS A 34 -2.35 4.39 31.81
N LEU A 35 -1.42 5.29 32.12
CA LEU A 35 -0.43 5.02 33.15
C LEU A 35 -1.08 4.99 34.56
N PRO A 36 -0.79 3.97 35.38
CA PRO A 36 -1.13 3.99 36.80
C PRO A 36 -0.59 5.26 37.46
N GLN A 37 -1.30 5.81 38.44
CA GLN A 37 -0.94 7.10 39.04
C GLN A 37 0.47 7.08 39.68
N ALA A 38 0.89 5.93 40.22
CA ALA A 38 2.24 5.73 40.77
C ALA A 38 3.37 5.75 39.72
N ASN A 39 3.03 5.55 38.44
CA ASN A 39 3.97 5.54 37.32
C ASN A 39 3.84 6.81 36.45
N ARG A 40 3.10 7.83 36.93
CA ARG A 40 3.07 9.14 36.27
C ARG A 40 4.32 9.91 36.66
N LEU A 41 4.92 10.58 35.69
CA LEU A 41 6.14 11.35 35.90
C LEU A 41 5.87 12.50 36.88
N ASN A 42 6.73 12.64 37.88
CA ASN A 42 6.58 13.65 38.93
C ASN A 42 7.09 15.03 38.48
N SER A 43 7.85 15.09 37.38
CA SER A 43 8.40 16.31 36.80
C SER A 43 8.20 16.34 35.27
N PRO A 44 7.83 17.50 34.68
CA PRO A 44 7.78 17.68 33.22
C PRO A 44 9.14 17.43 32.53
N ASN A 45 10.24 17.49 33.28
CA ASN A 45 11.60 17.30 32.77
C ASN A 45 12.05 15.82 32.80
N GLU A 46 11.31 14.91 33.42
CA GLU A 46 11.53 13.46 33.34
C GLU A 46 10.88 12.92 32.06
N ILE A 47 11.40 13.28 30.89
CA ILE A 47 10.78 12.93 29.61
C ILE A 47 10.81 11.41 29.38
N ARG A 48 9.65 10.73 29.23
CA ARG A 48 9.49 9.52 28.39
C ARG A 48 8.09 9.34 27.77
N PRO A 49 7.82 9.96 26.62
CA PRO A 49 6.89 9.45 25.64
C PRO A 49 7.60 8.37 24.82
N PHE A 50 6.95 7.23 24.64
CA PHE A 50 7.47 6.20 23.77
C PHE A 50 7.53 6.69 22.30
N VAL A 51 8.74 6.72 21.73
CA VAL A 51 8.97 6.92 20.29
C VAL A 51 9.47 5.61 19.69
N PRO A 52 8.66 4.88 18.89
CA PRO A 52 9.01 3.56 18.38
C PRO A 52 10.25 3.50 17.47
N HIS A 53 10.81 4.63 17.05
CA HIS A 53 11.77 4.74 15.93
C HIS A 53 13.23 4.87 16.30
N GLN A 54 13.54 5.01 17.57
CA GLN A 54 14.93 5.19 17.89
C GLN A 54 15.72 3.87 17.66
N PRO A 55 16.98 3.95 17.17
CA PRO A 55 17.87 2.80 17.02
C PRO A 55 17.96 1.97 18.29
N GLU A 56 18.49 0.74 18.21
CA GLU A 56 18.66 -0.23 19.32
C GLU A 56 19.16 0.39 20.64
N ALA A 57 19.94 1.48 20.57
CA ALA A 57 20.39 2.28 21.70
C ALA A 57 19.26 2.84 22.61
N VAL A 58 18.02 3.00 22.12
CA VAL A 58 16.87 3.51 22.89
C VAL A 58 15.84 2.44 23.22
N LEU A 59 15.90 1.26 22.60
CA LEU A 59 15.28 0.06 23.22
C LEU A 59 15.85 -0.21 24.63
N ASN A 60 17.10 0.19 24.86
CA ASN A 60 17.73 0.22 26.19
C ASN A 60 17.22 1.34 27.10
N SER A 61 16.46 2.30 26.58
CA SER A 61 15.80 3.36 27.37
C SER A 61 14.37 2.99 27.77
N MET A 62 13.87 1.79 27.48
CA MET A 62 12.58 1.34 28.02
C MET A 62 12.79 0.77 29.42
N THR A 63 11.93 1.15 30.36
CA THR A 63 11.81 0.42 31.62
C THR A 63 11.25 -0.98 31.34
N GLU A 64 11.58 -1.95 32.19
CA GLU A 64 11.01 -3.30 32.07
C GLU A 64 9.47 -3.29 32.21
N ALA A 65 8.91 -2.35 32.98
CA ALA A 65 7.47 -2.15 33.09
C ALA A 65 6.83 -1.74 31.76
N GLU A 66 7.44 -0.83 30.99
CA GLU A 66 6.93 -0.41 29.68
C GLU A 66 7.03 -1.56 28.65
N LYS A 67 8.15 -2.30 28.65
CA LYS A 67 8.31 -3.50 27.81
C LYS A 67 7.22 -4.53 28.12
N GLN A 68 6.94 -4.74 29.40
CA GLN A 68 5.91 -5.66 29.85
C GLN A 68 4.50 -5.20 29.42
N ILE A 69 4.17 -3.92 29.57
CA ILE A 69 2.88 -3.37 29.12
C ILE A 69 2.67 -3.56 27.62
N GLN A 70 3.70 -3.34 26.80
CA GLN A 70 3.62 -3.55 25.36
C GLN A 70 3.39 -5.02 25.02
N ARG A 71 4.22 -5.91 25.56
CA ARG A 71 4.08 -7.37 25.33
C ARG A 71 2.72 -7.89 25.78
N SER A 72 2.27 -7.48 26.97
CA SER A 72 0.95 -7.84 27.49
C SER A 72 -0.18 -7.30 26.62
N THR A 73 -0.05 -6.10 26.06
CA THR A 73 -1.06 -5.54 25.15
C THR A 73 -1.11 -6.30 23.83
N TRP A 74 0.04 -6.57 23.20
CA TRP A 74 0.09 -7.37 21.97
C TRP A 74 -0.47 -8.78 22.17
N ALA A 75 -0.14 -9.41 23.30
CA ALA A 75 -0.69 -10.71 23.68
C ALA A 75 -2.20 -10.65 23.89
N ALA A 76 -2.71 -9.62 24.58
CA ALA A 76 -4.15 -9.43 24.77
C ALA A 76 -4.89 -9.25 23.44
N VAL A 77 -4.32 -8.48 22.49
CA VAL A 77 -4.84 -8.35 21.13
C VAL A 77 -4.90 -9.71 20.45
N ALA A 78 -3.79 -10.46 20.43
CA ALA A 78 -3.76 -11.79 19.81
C ALA A 78 -4.78 -12.74 20.43
N ILE A 79 -4.92 -12.77 21.76
CA ILE A 79 -5.92 -13.58 22.47
C ILE A 79 -7.33 -13.22 22.02
N VAL A 80 -7.67 -11.93 22.03
CA VAL A 80 -9.00 -11.45 21.61
C VAL A 80 -9.28 -11.82 20.15
N LEU A 81 -8.33 -11.62 19.25
CA LEU A 81 -8.50 -11.99 17.84
C LEU A 81 -8.70 -13.50 17.68
N HIS A 82 -7.99 -14.32 18.46
CA HIS A 82 -8.15 -15.78 18.46
C HIS A 82 -9.54 -16.24 18.91
N THR A 83 -10.28 -15.42 19.68
CA THR A 83 -11.67 -15.73 20.06
C THR A 83 -12.70 -15.47 18.96
N LEU A 84 -12.30 -14.80 17.86
CA LEU A 84 -13.22 -14.51 16.76
C LEU A 84 -13.43 -15.77 15.89
N PRO A 85 -14.66 -16.10 15.49
CA PRO A 85 -14.92 -17.28 14.65
C PRO A 85 -14.11 -17.26 13.35
N GLY A 86 -13.36 -18.34 13.10
CA GLY A 86 -12.55 -18.52 11.90
C GLY A 86 -11.22 -17.74 11.91
N VAL A 87 -10.89 -17.04 13.00
CA VAL A 87 -9.64 -16.28 13.15
C VAL A 87 -8.71 -17.03 14.08
N ARG A 88 -7.48 -17.27 13.62
CA ARG A 88 -6.36 -17.64 14.48
C ARG A 88 -5.43 -16.46 14.57
N ALA A 89 -4.92 -16.19 15.76
CA ALA A 89 -3.96 -15.12 15.96
C ALA A 89 -2.84 -15.51 16.93
N THR A 90 -1.70 -14.87 16.75
CA THR A 90 -0.50 -15.00 17.60
C THR A 90 0.29 -13.69 17.58
N THR A 91 1.34 -13.58 18.40
CA THR A 91 2.29 -12.46 18.35
C THR A 91 3.60 -12.89 17.71
N SER A 92 4.27 -11.98 17.01
CA SER A 92 5.63 -12.24 16.47
C SER A 92 6.64 -12.55 17.59
N TYR A 93 6.44 -11.96 18.76
CA TYR A 93 7.26 -12.21 19.93
C TYR A 93 7.15 -13.67 20.42
N GLN A 94 5.92 -14.22 20.52
CA GLN A 94 5.71 -15.62 20.89
C GLN A 94 6.33 -16.59 19.88
N ILE A 95 6.20 -16.31 18.58
CA ILE A 95 6.86 -17.11 17.53
C ILE A 95 8.37 -17.15 17.76
N LYS A 96 8.98 -15.98 18.04
CA LYS A 96 10.41 -15.85 18.27
C LYS A 96 10.88 -16.54 19.56
N GLU A 97 10.18 -16.35 20.69
CA GLU A 97 10.54 -16.97 21.97
C GLU A 97 10.49 -18.50 21.92
N GLN A 98 9.54 -19.05 21.17
CA GLN A 98 9.39 -20.49 21.00
C GLN A 98 10.31 -21.06 19.90
N ASN A 99 11.18 -20.24 19.31
CA ASN A 99 12.07 -20.59 18.22
C ASN A 99 11.33 -21.25 17.03
N LEU A 100 10.15 -20.73 16.71
CA LEU A 100 9.30 -21.24 15.63
C LEU A 100 9.55 -20.50 14.32
N ASN A 101 9.26 -21.16 13.20
CA ASN A 101 9.40 -20.54 11.89
C ASN A 101 8.22 -19.61 11.58
N HIS A 102 8.52 -18.33 11.34
CA HIS A 102 7.53 -17.31 10.99
C HIS A 102 6.66 -17.69 9.78
N GLY A 103 7.24 -18.36 8.80
CA GLY A 103 6.59 -18.79 7.56
C GLY A 103 5.37 -19.70 7.77
N ASP A 104 5.40 -20.53 8.81
CA ASP A 104 4.31 -21.47 9.13
C ASP A 104 3.04 -20.73 9.60
N PHE A 105 3.24 -19.60 10.28
CA PHE A 105 2.17 -18.77 10.81
C PHE A 105 1.60 -17.82 9.76
N TRP A 106 2.42 -17.31 8.83
CA TRP A 106 1.97 -16.43 7.75
C TRP A 106 0.86 -17.00 6.87
N ARG A 107 0.76 -18.33 6.80
CA ARG A 107 -0.28 -19.00 6.01
C ARG A 107 -1.63 -19.09 6.74
N THR A 108 -1.64 -18.92 8.06
CA THR A 108 -2.69 -19.49 8.90
C THR A 108 -3.16 -18.59 10.04
N HIS A 109 -2.34 -17.63 10.46
CA HIS A 109 -2.58 -16.77 11.61
C HIS A 109 -2.53 -15.29 11.22
N TRP A 110 -3.35 -14.50 11.89
CA TRP A 110 -3.12 -13.09 12.06
C TRP A 110 -1.95 -12.91 13.03
N ILE A 111 -0.95 -12.14 12.64
CA ILE A 111 0.25 -11.95 13.46
C ILE A 111 0.29 -10.50 13.94
N VAL A 112 0.42 -10.34 15.25
CA VAL A 112 0.56 -9.05 15.91
C VAL A 112 2.03 -8.71 16.07
N TYR A 113 2.41 -7.54 15.59
CA TYR A 113 3.75 -6.95 15.62
C TYR A 113 3.74 -5.57 16.31
N LYS A 114 4.94 -5.13 16.67
CA LYS A 114 5.23 -3.70 16.83
C LYS A 114 5.14 -3.04 15.45
N ALA A 115 4.20 -2.11 15.26
CA ALA A 115 4.28 -1.24 14.09
C ALA A 115 5.56 -0.42 14.18
N ASN A 116 6.38 -0.51 13.14
CA ASN A 116 7.48 0.44 13.02
C ASN A 116 6.84 1.79 12.73
N SER A 117 6.19 2.02 11.59
CA SER A 117 5.73 3.37 11.22
C SER A 117 4.56 3.98 12.03
N ALA A 118 4.07 3.42 13.15
CA ALA A 118 3.00 4.09 13.91
C ALA A 118 3.60 4.89 15.07
N VAL A 119 3.42 6.21 15.10
CA VAL A 119 3.90 7.13 16.16
C VAL A 119 2.77 7.91 16.83
N PRO A 120 2.90 8.23 18.12
CA PRO A 120 1.98 9.11 18.82
C PRO A 120 1.85 10.50 18.15
N PRO A 121 0.75 11.22 18.37
CA PRO A 121 0.47 12.50 17.70
C PRO A 121 1.45 13.64 18.02
N TYR A 122 2.18 13.55 19.14
CA TYR A 122 3.17 14.53 19.57
C TYR A 122 4.59 14.22 19.09
N VAL A 123 4.77 13.18 18.25
CA VAL A 123 6.06 12.84 17.64
C VAL A 123 6.07 13.35 16.21
N SER A 124 7.12 14.07 15.85
CA SER A 124 7.49 14.39 14.47
C SER A 124 8.96 14.04 14.22
N PHE A 125 9.47 14.34 13.04
CA PHE A 125 10.86 14.03 12.65
C PHE A 125 11.48 15.24 11.96
N GLU A 126 12.70 15.59 12.37
CA GLU A 126 13.45 16.68 11.76
C GLU A 126 13.86 16.31 10.34
N ASP A 127 13.51 17.14 9.35
CA ASP A 127 13.69 16.87 7.91
C ASP A 127 13.09 15.53 7.45
N GLY A 128 12.14 15.00 8.21
CA GLY A 128 11.55 13.68 8.02
C GLY A 128 12.51 12.51 8.26
N ASP A 129 13.67 12.71 8.88
CA ASP A 129 14.59 11.62 9.21
C ASP A 129 14.07 10.82 10.42
N PRO A 130 13.72 9.52 10.26
CA PRO A 130 13.26 8.69 11.37
C PRO A 130 14.27 8.58 12.52
N ASN A 131 15.55 8.86 12.28
CA ASN A 131 16.60 8.85 13.29
C ASN A 131 16.69 10.17 14.09
N ARG A 132 15.92 11.21 13.72
CA ARG A 132 15.89 12.53 14.37
C ARG A 132 14.48 12.87 14.85
N PRO A 133 13.93 12.16 15.85
CA PRO A 133 12.60 12.43 16.36
C PRO A 133 12.54 13.76 17.12
N LEU A 134 11.46 14.50 16.90
CA LEU A 134 11.09 15.71 17.61
C LEU A 134 9.86 15.41 18.48
N LEU A 135 9.93 15.79 19.75
CA LEU A 135 8.90 15.52 20.75
C LEU A 135 8.25 16.81 21.23
N ASP A 136 6.93 16.90 21.08
CA ASP A 136 6.14 17.95 21.72
C ASP A 136 5.76 17.52 23.15
N ALA A 137 6.61 17.89 24.11
CA ALA A 137 6.40 17.63 25.53
C ALA A 137 5.26 18.47 26.15
N THR A 138 4.76 19.48 25.43
CA THR A 138 3.66 20.33 25.89
C THR A 138 2.28 19.76 25.56
N ALA A 139 2.22 18.70 24.75
CA ALA A 139 0.98 18.07 24.35
C ALA A 139 0.14 17.62 25.59
N PRO A 140 -1.17 17.92 25.65
CA PRO A 140 -1.99 17.73 26.86
C PRO A 140 -2.01 16.30 27.44
N ASP A 141 -1.72 15.30 26.60
CA ASP A 141 -1.81 13.88 26.92
C ASP A 141 -0.44 13.18 26.96
N TYR A 142 0.64 13.95 26.82
CA TYR A 142 2.02 13.47 26.79
C TYR A 142 2.37 12.55 27.96
N ASN A 143 2.03 12.97 29.20
CA ASN A 143 2.33 12.23 30.44
C ASN A 143 1.18 11.33 30.93
N LYS A 144 0.11 11.14 30.14
CA LYS A 144 -1.09 10.41 30.59
C LYS A 144 -1.13 8.97 30.09
N TYR A 145 -0.51 8.69 28.95
CA TYR A 145 -0.66 7.42 28.24
C TYR A 145 0.67 6.85 27.77
N VAL A 146 0.78 5.53 27.84
CA VAL A 146 1.69 4.76 27.00
C VAL A 146 1.00 4.50 25.67
N TRP A 147 1.62 4.94 24.59
CA TRP A 147 1.15 4.69 23.24
C TRP A 147 1.85 3.45 22.69
N ILE A 148 1.05 2.45 22.32
CA ILE A 148 1.53 1.14 21.91
C ILE A 148 1.30 1.00 20.40
N PRO A 149 2.36 1.01 19.60
CA PRO A 149 2.27 0.84 18.17
C PRO A 149 1.96 -0.61 17.86
N LEU A 150 1.03 -0.80 16.95
CA LEU A 150 0.47 -2.10 16.65
C LEU A 150 0.43 -2.25 15.13
N GLU A 151 1.05 -3.30 14.61
CA GLU A 151 0.86 -3.74 13.24
C GLU A 151 0.28 -5.14 13.28
N ILE A 152 -0.82 -5.36 12.57
CA ILE A 152 -1.45 -6.66 12.51
C ILE A 152 -1.47 -7.09 11.05
N CYS A 153 -0.80 -8.20 10.78
CA CYS A 153 -0.75 -8.75 9.45
C CYS A 153 -1.70 -9.93 9.34
N SER A 154 -2.54 -9.94 8.31
CA SER A 154 -3.42 -11.08 8.02
C SER A 154 -2.60 -12.30 7.59
N PRO A 155 -3.18 -13.51 7.66
CA PRO A 155 -2.61 -14.63 6.94
C PRO A 155 -2.68 -14.39 5.42
N LYS A 156 -2.07 -15.27 4.64
CA LYS A 156 -2.28 -15.35 3.18
C LYS A 156 -3.74 -15.70 2.89
N LEU A 157 -4.47 -14.75 2.30
CA LEU A 157 -5.87 -14.85 1.89
C LEU A 157 -5.97 -15.15 0.39
N TYR A 158 -7.08 -15.74 -0.03
CA TYR A 158 -7.26 -16.24 -1.40
C TYR A 158 -8.43 -15.54 -2.09
N TRP A 159 -8.27 -15.24 -3.39
CA TRP A 159 -9.31 -14.64 -4.23
C TRP A 159 -10.63 -15.39 -4.20
N THR A 160 -10.56 -16.72 -4.24
CA THR A 160 -11.72 -17.61 -4.24
C THR A 160 -12.54 -17.53 -2.94
N LYS A 161 -11.90 -17.10 -1.84
CA LYS A 161 -12.52 -16.91 -0.52
C LYS A 161 -12.53 -15.45 -0.08
N ARG A 162 -12.46 -14.50 -1.02
CA ARG A 162 -12.32 -13.07 -0.71
C ARG A 162 -13.44 -12.53 0.17
N ASN A 163 -14.68 -13.01 0.02
CA ASN A 163 -15.81 -12.54 0.83
C ASN A 163 -15.67 -12.95 2.31
N GLU A 164 -15.33 -14.21 2.57
CA GLU A 164 -15.03 -14.71 3.93
C GLU A 164 -13.84 -13.97 4.54
N ALA A 165 -12.79 -13.73 3.74
CA ALA A 165 -11.60 -13.01 4.16
C ALA A 165 -11.89 -11.54 4.53
N LEU A 166 -12.75 -10.87 3.76
CA LEU A 166 -13.20 -9.50 4.06
C LEU A 166 -14.09 -9.45 5.30
N GLU A 167 -14.95 -10.44 5.51
CA GLU A 167 -15.74 -10.56 6.74
C GLU A 167 -14.84 -10.73 7.97
N ALA A 168 -13.87 -11.65 7.91
CA ALA A 168 -12.89 -11.85 8.98
C ALA A 168 -12.07 -10.57 9.25
N THR A 169 -11.63 -9.88 8.19
CA THR A 169 -10.93 -8.60 8.30
C THR A 169 -11.80 -7.55 9.01
N GLY A 170 -13.10 -7.50 8.68
CA GLY A 170 -14.03 -6.60 9.33
C GLY A 170 -14.18 -6.88 10.83
N LYS A 171 -14.28 -8.15 11.23
CA LYS A 171 -14.32 -8.57 12.65
C LYS A 171 -13.03 -8.17 13.39
N VAL A 172 -11.87 -8.29 12.74
CA VAL A 172 -10.59 -7.84 13.29
C VAL A 172 -10.60 -6.33 13.51
N CYS A 173 -11.00 -5.54 12.50
CA CYS A 173 -11.08 -4.08 12.63
C CYS A 173 -12.03 -3.64 13.76
N GLU A 174 -13.22 -4.25 13.83
CA GLU A 174 -14.20 -4.01 14.90
C GLU A 174 -13.62 -4.35 16.28
N ALA A 175 -12.94 -5.49 16.43
CA ALA A 175 -12.31 -5.87 17.70
C ALA A 175 -11.24 -4.86 18.14
N LEU A 176 -10.41 -4.36 17.23
CA LEU A 176 -9.39 -3.35 17.55
C LEU A 176 -10.01 -2.05 18.05
N THR A 177 -11.04 -1.56 17.36
CA THR A 177 -11.69 -0.31 17.72
C THR A 177 -12.52 -0.46 19.00
N GLN A 178 -13.38 -1.49 19.08
CA GLN A 178 -14.35 -1.62 20.16
C GLN A 178 -13.75 -2.15 21.47
N ARG A 179 -12.75 -3.05 21.41
CA ARG A 179 -12.17 -3.68 22.61
C ARG A 179 -10.89 -3.03 23.09
N PHE A 180 -10.11 -2.44 22.18
CA PHE A 180 -8.82 -1.83 22.51
C PHE A 180 -8.79 -0.31 22.33
N GLY A 181 -9.84 0.30 21.79
CA GLY A 181 -9.85 1.73 21.48
C GLY A 181 -8.71 2.10 20.55
N ALA A 182 -8.42 1.24 19.56
CA ALA A 182 -7.34 1.46 18.61
C ALA A 182 -7.61 2.72 17.76
N ILE A 183 -6.62 3.59 17.67
CA ILE A 183 -6.67 4.87 16.97
C ILE A 183 -5.73 4.81 15.76
N ALA A 184 -6.14 5.42 14.66
CA ALA A 184 -5.29 5.71 13.52
C ALA A 184 -5.07 7.22 13.40
N ASN A 185 -3.83 7.63 13.11
CA ASN A 185 -3.46 8.99 12.79
C ASN A 185 -2.64 8.99 11.49
N HIS A 186 -2.07 10.12 11.08
CA HIS A 186 -1.29 10.23 9.84
C HIS A 186 -0.16 9.18 9.71
N SER A 187 0.40 8.66 10.82
CA SER A 187 1.45 7.63 10.84
C SER A 187 0.96 6.20 10.62
N CYS A 188 -0.33 5.97 10.81
CA CYS A 188 -0.94 4.66 10.65
C CYS A 188 -1.30 4.46 9.17
N GLU A 189 -1.08 3.26 8.64
CA GLU A 189 -1.42 2.93 7.26
C GLU A 189 -1.97 1.50 7.17
N VAL A 190 -2.76 1.27 6.13
CA VAL A 190 -3.21 -0.07 5.75
C VAL A 190 -2.57 -0.45 4.44
N HIS A 191 -1.76 -1.49 4.48
CA HIS A 191 -1.15 -2.05 3.28
C HIS A 191 -1.96 -3.23 2.79
N VAL A 192 -2.04 -3.37 1.46
CA VAL A 192 -2.55 -4.58 0.81
C VAL A 192 -1.43 -5.16 -0.04
N HIS A 193 -1.07 -6.40 0.22
CA HIS A 193 -0.09 -7.17 -0.53
C HIS A 193 -0.85 -8.05 -1.51
N ILE A 194 -0.51 -8.00 -2.79
CA ILE A 194 -1.11 -8.84 -3.83
C ILE A 194 -0.02 -9.73 -4.42
N GLY A 195 -0.27 -11.03 -4.49
CA GLY A 195 0.67 -11.98 -5.11
C GLY A 195 -0.01 -13.26 -5.55
N ARG A 196 0.76 -14.25 -6.02
CA ARG A 196 0.22 -15.54 -6.45
C ARG A 196 0.11 -16.56 -5.34
N HIS A 197 -0.82 -17.49 -5.51
CA HIS A 197 -1.02 -18.61 -4.59
C HIS A 197 0.22 -19.52 -4.46
N ASP A 198 0.96 -19.73 -5.54
CA ASP A 198 2.19 -20.54 -5.59
C ASP A 198 3.44 -19.83 -5.02
N GLY A 199 3.36 -18.53 -4.73
CA GLY A 199 4.48 -17.74 -4.22
C GLY A 199 5.47 -17.26 -5.28
N LEU A 200 5.19 -17.49 -6.57
CA LEU A 200 5.93 -16.90 -7.68
C LEU A 200 5.39 -15.50 -8.02
N PHE A 201 6.07 -14.79 -8.91
CA PHE A 201 5.51 -13.58 -9.52
C PHE A 201 4.42 -13.95 -10.54
N PHE A 202 3.42 -13.08 -10.71
CA PHE A 202 2.59 -13.06 -11.93
C PHE A 202 3.49 -13.03 -13.16
N SER A 203 2.98 -13.55 -14.28
CA SER A 203 3.67 -13.46 -15.57
C SER A 203 4.10 -12.03 -15.84
N LEU A 204 5.16 -11.86 -16.64
CA LEU A 204 5.65 -10.55 -17.00
C LEU A 204 4.54 -9.69 -17.64
N ARG A 205 3.68 -10.32 -18.45
CA ARG A 205 2.52 -9.66 -19.06
C ARG A 205 1.53 -9.12 -18.02
N SER A 206 1.12 -9.94 -17.06
CA SER A 206 0.23 -9.50 -15.97
C SER A 206 0.87 -8.39 -15.13
N MET A 207 2.18 -8.46 -14.89
CA MET A 207 2.90 -7.39 -14.18
C MET A 207 2.97 -6.09 -15.00
N LYS A 208 3.17 -6.15 -16.32
CA LYS A 208 3.09 -4.99 -17.23
C LYS A 208 1.68 -4.37 -17.24
N LYS A 209 0.64 -5.20 -17.28
CA LYS A 209 -0.77 -4.78 -17.17
C LYS A 209 -1.04 -4.10 -15.82
N LEU A 210 -0.62 -4.71 -14.70
CA LEU A 210 -0.79 -4.11 -13.38
C LEU A 210 -0.03 -2.78 -13.26
N ALA A 211 1.23 -2.73 -13.69
CA ALA A 211 2.02 -1.49 -13.69
C ALA A 211 1.37 -0.38 -14.54
N THR A 212 0.77 -0.73 -15.69
CA THR A 212 -0.01 0.20 -16.53
C THR A 212 -1.18 0.79 -15.76
N LEU A 213 -2.01 -0.06 -15.12
CA LEU A 213 -3.15 0.39 -14.34
C LEU A 213 -2.72 1.28 -13.17
N LEU A 214 -1.68 0.89 -12.44
CA LEU A 214 -1.18 1.65 -11.29
C LEU A 214 -0.59 3.00 -11.70
N TRP A 215 0.08 3.08 -12.85
CA TRP A 215 0.67 4.33 -13.34
C TRP A 215 -0.44 5.32 -13.68
N LEU A 216 -1.44 4.86 -14.42
CA LEU A 216 -2.54 5.70 -14.86
C LEU A 216 -3.47 6.08 -13.71
N SER A 217 -3.70 5.18 -12.76
CA SER A 217 -4.62 5.42 -11.64
C SER A 217 -3.99 6.09 -10.41
N GLU A 218 -2.65 6.20 -10.33
CA GLU A 218 -2.00 6.77 -9.14
C GLU A 218 -2.57 8.14 -8.74
N PRO A 219 -2.73 9.14 -9.64
CA PRO A 219 -3.26 10.45 -9.23
C PRO A 219 -4.64 10.37 -8.58
N ILE A 220 -5.46 9.39 -9.00
CA ILE A 220 -6.79 9.15 -8.46
C ILE A 220 -6.66 8.43 -7.11
N LEU A 221 -5.91 7.33 -7.04
CA LEU A 221 -5.78 6.52 -5.81
C LEU A 221 -5.03 7.24 -4.70
N ARG A 222 -4.08 8.11 -5.04
CA ARG A 222 -3.33 8.94 -4.10
C ARG A 222 -4.22 9.96 -3.38
N SER A 223 -5.38 10.31 -3.94
CA SER A 223 -6.35 11.21 -3.28
C SER A 223 -6.96 10.63 -1.98
N LEU A 224 -6.76 9.33 -1.73
CA LEU A 224 -7.06 8.73 -0.43
C LEU A 224 -6.14 9.20 0.69
N LYS A 225 -4.96 9.76 0.35
CA LYS A 225 -4.09 10.44 1.32
C LYS A 225 -4.49 11.91 1.43
N ASP A 226 -4.45 12.41 2.65
CA ASP A 226 -4.69 13.83 2.92
C ASP A 226 -3.46 14.64 2.45
N PRO A 227 -3.60 15.58 1.49
CA PRO A 227 -2.48 16.40 1.03
C PRO A 227 -1.91 17.31 2.12
N LYS A 228 -2.69 17.59 3.19
CA LYS A 228 -2.25 18.35 4.37
C LYS A 228 -1.57 17.44 5.41
N SER A 229 -1.53 16.13 5.18
CA SER A 229 -0.86 15.20 6.09
C SER A 229 0.65 15.36 6.07
N ARG A 230 1.24 15.31 7.28
CA ARG A 230 2.70 15.21 7.46
C ARG A 230 3.31 13.97 6.78
N ASN A 231 2.50 12.96 6.48
CA ASN A 231 2.93 11.71 5.84
C ASN A 231 2.59 11.61 4.35
N PHE A 232 2.10 12.68 3.72
CA PHE A 232 1.74 12.67 2.31
C PHE A 232 2.91 12.21 1.42
N ASP A 233 4.09 12.82 1.59
CA ASP A 233 5.35 12.47 0.91
C ASP A 233 6.49 12.26 1.90
N HIS A 234 6.26 11.43 2.90
CA HIS A 234 7.25 11.17 3.93
C HIS A 234 7.92 9.80 3.78
N ILE A 235 9.23 9.77 4.02
CA ILE A 235 10.06 8.54 3.96
C ILE A 235 9.61 7.43 4.93
N TYR A 236 8.84 7.84 5.92
CA TYR A 236 8.59 7.08 7.11
C TYR A 236 7.52 6.00 6.91
N THR A 237 6.48 6.37 6.17
CA THR A 237 5.41 5.51 5.70
C THR A 237 5.79 4.73 4.44
N TRP A 238 6.86 5.15 3.74
CA TRP A 238 7.27 4.56 2.46
C TRP A 238 6.16 4.64 1.40
N SER A 239 5.34 5.69 1.49
CA SER A 239 4.15 5.94 0.66
C SER A 239 4.36 7.04 -0.40
N PHE A 240 5.62 7.25 -0.78
CA PHE A 240 6.03 8.24 -1.79
C PHE A 240 5.30 8.04 -3.11
N ALA A 241 5.00 9.15 -3.79
CA ALA A 241 4.44 9.13 -5.13
C ALA A 241 5.37 8.41 -6.13
N TRP A 242 4.83 7.38 -6.75
CA TRP A 242 5.47 6.55 -7.75
C TRP A 242 5.82 7.34 -9.02
N ARG A 243 4.89 8.17 -9.51
CA ARG A 243 5.06 9.08 -10.65
C ARG A 243 5.96 10.29 -10.40
N GLN A 244 6.51 10.43 -9.19
CA GLN A 244 7.50 11.46 -8.87
C GLN A 244 8.87 10.87 -8.55
N HIS A 245 8.93 9.63 -8.08
CA HIS A 245 10.15 9.06 -7.48
C HIS A 245 10.63 7.75 -8.11
N SER A 246 9.84 7.09 -8.97
CA SER A 246 10.30 5.93 -9.74
C SER A 246 11.37 6.33 -10.76
N ARG A 247 12.22 5.39 -11.19
CA ARG A 247 13.20 5.66 -12.25
C ARG A 247 12.54 6.09 -13.56
N ILE A 248 11.35 5.57 -13.88
CA ILE A 248 10.55 6.06 -15.02
C ILE A 248 10.23 7.55 -14.84
N ALA A 249 9.69 7.94 -13.68
CA ALA A 249 9.35 9.34 -13.41
C ALA A 249 10.58 10.26 -13.52
N LEU A 250 11.70 9.87 -12.91
CA LEU A 250 12.93 10.65 -12.93
C LEU A 250 13.54 10.77 -14.33
N ALA A 251 13.43 9.74 -15.16
CA ALA A 251 13.89 9.78 -16.55
C ALA A 251 13.01 10.70 -17.41
N LEU A 252 11.69 10.67 -17.20
CA LEU A 252 10.75 11.58 -17.88
C LEU A 252 11.05 13.04 -17.56
N ASP A 253 11.43 13.34 -16.32
CA ASP A 253 11.81 14.68 -15.86
C ASP A 253 13.21 15.10 -16.33
N SER A 254 14.17 14.18 -16.35
CA SER A 254 15.53 14.42 -16.85
C SER A 254 15.53 14.77 -18.34
N ASP A 255 14.71 14.08 -19.14
CA ASP A 255 14.51 14.38 -20.56
C ASP A 255 13.92 15.79 -20.79
N ARG A 256 13.27 16.38 -19.77
CA ARG A 256 12.79 17.78 -19.81
C ARG A 256 13.87 18.79 -19.37
N SER A 257 14.80 18.37 -18.53
CA SER A 257 15.63 19.28 -17.73
C SER A 257 17.09 19.42 -18.21
N LEU A 258 17.75 18.38 -18.76
CA LEU A 258 19.16 18.46 -19.17
C LEU A 258 19.57 17.42 -20.26
N PRO A 259 20.44 17.78 -21.23
CA PRO A 259 21.13 16.80 -22.09
C PRO A 259 22.20 16.04 -21.29
N GLY A 260 22.10 14.71 -21.20
CA GLY A 260 23.13 13.83 -20.61
C GLY A 260 22.70 12.98 -19.41
N GLY A 261 21.44 13.12 -18.95
CA GLY A 261 20.83 12.20 -17.98
C GLY A 261 20.44 10.84 -18.58
N GLN A 262 20.11 9.87 -17.73
CA GLN A 262 19.55 8.60 -18.18
C GLN A 262 18.15 8.85 -18.77
N THR A 263 18.02 8.80 -20.09
CA THR A 263 16.75 8.97 -20.80
C THR A 263 15.81 7.80 -20.56
N ILE A 264 14.51 7.97 -20.82
CA ILE A 264 13.54 6.88 -20.64
C ILE A 264 13.83 5.67 -21.54
N ASP A 265 14.36 5.90 -22.74
CA ASP A 265 14.71 4.83 -23.68
C ASP A 265 15.92 4.01 -23.19
N ASN A 266 16.73 4.53 -22.25
CA ASN A 266 17.85 3.81 -21.62
C ASN A 266 17.40 2.88 -20.48
N LEU A 267 16.12 2.85 -20.13
CA LEU A 267 15.61 2.08 -18.98
C LEU A 267 15.21 0.63 -19.31
N HIS A 268 14.97 0.32 -20.59
CA HIS A 268 14.41 -0.96 -21.01
C HIS A 268 15.26 -1.63 -22.09
N THR A 269 15.24 -2.96 -22.16
CA THR A 269 16.01 -3.75 -23.15
C THR A 269 15.15 -4.60 -24.07
N GLY A 270 13.82 -4.65 -23.86
CA GLY A 270 12.91 -5.46 -24.65
C GLY A 270 12.56 -4.89 -26.02
N GLN A 271 11.96 -5.75 -26.86
CA GLN A 271 11.60 -5.45 -28.25
C GLN A 271 10.32 -4.61 -28.36
N SER A 272 10.10 -3.98 -29.52
CA SER A 272 8.94 -3.09 -29.74
C SER A 272 7.61 -3.83 -29.92
N ASP A 273 7.65 -5.12 -30.24
CA ASP A 273 6.46 -5.91 -30.64
C ASP A 273 5.39 -5.97 -29.54
N ASP A 274 5.80 -6.09 -28.27
CA ASP A 274 4.89 -6.09 -27.12
C ASP A 274 4.10 -4.77 -26.99
N LEU A 275 4.76 -3.64 -27.26
CA LEU A 275 4.15 -2.32 -27.20
C LEU A 275 3.19 -2.10 -28.37
N GLU A 276 3.61 -2.43 -29.59
CA GLU A 276 2.75 -2.27 -30.78
C GLU A 276 1.49 -3.13 -30.69
N ALA A 277 1.61 -4.37 -30.19
CA ALA A 277 0.47 -5.24 -29.96
C ALA A 277 -0.49 -4.67 -28.89
N PHE A 278 0.04 -4.06 -27.83
CA PHE A 278 -0.76 -3.37 -26.82
C PHE A 278 -1.48 -2.14 -27.39
N LEU A 279 -0.77 -1.26 -28.10
CA LEU A 279 -1.35 -0.05 -28.70
C LEU A 279 -2.42 -0.38 -29.73
N LEU A 280 -2.18 -1.39 -30.59
CA LEU A 280 -3.17 -1.84 -31.58
C LEU A 280 -4.48 -2.30 -30.93
N LYS A 281 -4.41 -3.01 -29.80
CA LYS A 281 -5.60 -3.45 -29.07
C LYS A 281 -6.32 -2.30 -28.38
N LEU A 282 -5.56 -1.37 -27.79
CA LEU A 282 -6.10 -0.17 -27.17
C LEU A 282 -6.83 0.71 -28.20
N ASP A 283 -6.24 0.92 -29.38
CA ASP A 283 -6.85 1.70 -30.45
C ASP A 283 -8.13 1.05 -30.99
N LYS A 284 -8.17 -0.29 -31.08
CA LYS A 284 -9.40 -1.01 -31.42
C LYS A 284 -10.51 -0.73 -30.43
N VAL A 285 -10.24 -0.80 -29.12
CA VAL A 285 -11.23 -0.50 -28.08
C VAL A 285 -11.70 0.94 -28.15
N ARG A 286 -10.78 1.91 -28.27
CA ARG A 286 -11.11 3.34 -28.37
C ARG A 286 -11.92 3.67 -29.62
N SER A 287 -11.68 2.98 -30.74
CA SER A 287 -12.45 3.17 -31.98
C SER A 287 -13.89 2.67 -31.87
N HIS A 288 -14.19 1.73 -30.97
CA HIS A 288 -15.57 1.29 -30.71
C HIS A 288 -16.28 2.18 -29.66
N ALA A 289 -15.54 2.99 -28.90
CA ALA A 289 -16.08 3.86 -27.85
C ALA A 289 -16.45 5.27 -28.34
N CYS A 290 -15.97 5.69 -29.53
CA CYS A 290 -16.12 7.05 -30.04
C CYS A 290 -16.54 7.09 -31.51
N ASP A 291 -17.84 7.24 -31.79
CA ASP A 291 -18.38 7.70 -33.09
C ASP A 291 -18.47 9.24 -33.19
N LEU A 292 -17.75 9.98 -32.33
CA LEU A 292 -17.69 11.44 -32.40
C LEU A 292 -16.42 11.88 -33.16
N PRO A 293 -16.56 12.38 -34.41
CA PRO A 293 -15.42 12.84 -35.19
C PRO A 293 -14.85 14.13 -34.56
N GLY A 294 -13.61 14.08 -34.07
CA GLY A 294 -12.86 15.27 -33.63
C GLY A 294 -12.14 15.15 -32.29
N GLN A 295 -12.45 14.15 -31.45
CA GLN A 295 -11.79 13.94 -30.16
C GLN A 295 -10.90 12.68 -30.18
N ARG A 296 -9.86 12.68 -31.01
CA ARG A 296 -8.71 11.80 -30.70
C ARG A 296 -7.99 12.43 -29.51
N SER A 297 -8.34 11.99 -28.31
CA SER A 297 -7.59 12.32 -27.09
C SER A 297 -6.13 11.96 -27.36
N HIS A 298 -5.30 13.00 -27.52
CA HIS A 298 -3.88 12.87 -27.61
C HIS A 298 -3.42 12.26 -26.29
N LEU A 299 -3.01 11.00 -26.34
CA LEU A 299 -2.34 10.36 -25.22
C LEU A 299 -1.24 11.30 -24.74
N ALA A 300 -1.39 11.86 -23.54
CA ALA A 300 -0.40 12.79 -22.99
C ALA A 300 1.00 12.15 -23.15
N ASP A 301 1.94 12.91 -23.71
CA ASP A 301 3.25 12.39 -24.12
C ASP A 301 3.95 11.61 -22.98
N GLU A 302 3.76 12.10 -21.76
CA GLU A 302 4.25 11.47 -20.54
C GLU A 302 3.72 10.04 -20.34
N ASN A 303 2.40 9.84 -20.44
CA ASN A 303 1.80 8.52 -20.29
C ASN A 303 2.27 7.58 -21.41
N ARG A 304 2.35 8.08 -22.65
CA ARG A 304 2.85 7.27 -23.78
C ARG A 304 4.26 6.75 -23.53
N ARG A 305 5.14 7.62 -23.06
CA ARG A 305 6.55 7.30 -22.81
C ARG A 305 6.71 6.36 -21.61
N ALA A 306 5.96 6.58 -20.52
CA ALA A 306 5.94 5.67 -19.37
C ALA A 306 5.45 4.27 -19.75
N LEU A 307 4.33 4.19 -20.48
CA LEU A 307 3.77 2.91 -20.95
C LEU A 307 4.74 2.21 -21.91
N ARG A 308 5.43 2.96 -22.80
CA ARG A 308 6.50 2.40 -23.63
C ARG A 308 7.56 1.71 -22.77
N ALA A 309 8.06 2.36 -21.71
CA ALA A 309 9.07 1.75 -20.84
C ALA A 309 8.55 0.48 -20.15
N ILE A 310 7.32 0.52 -19.60
CA ILE A 310 6.69 -0.64 -18.97
C ILE A 310 6.57 -1.82 -19.95
N TRP A 311 6.01 -1.57 -21.14
CA TRP A 311 5.72 -2.63 -22.11
C TRP A 311 6.97 -3.14 -22.82
N ARG A 312 8.06 -2.36 -22.86
CA ARG A 312 9.37 -2.81 -23.35
C ARG A 312 10.25 -3.46 -22.28
N ALA A 313 9.78 -3.64 -21.05
CA ALA A 313 10.53 -4.41 -20.07
C ALA A 313 10.75 -5.86 -20.57
N SER A 314 11.99 -6.33 -20.59
CA SER A 314 12.36 -7.68 -21.06
C SER A 314 12.15 -8.77 -20.00
N GLY A 315 12.07 -8.39 -18.73
CA GLY A 315 11.94 -9.32 -17.61
C GLY A 315 11.39 -8.67 -16.35
N HIS A 316 10.99 -9.49 -15.38
CA HIS A 316 10.49 -9.04 -14.08
C HIS A 316 11.47 -8.10 -13.40
N GLN A 317 12.76 -8.45 -13.37
CA GLN A 317 13.77 -7.67 -12.69
C GLN A 317 13.95 -6.27 -13.28
N GLU A 318 13.97 -6.17 -14.61
CA GLU A 318 14.06 -4.88 -15.31
C GLU A 318 12.83 -4.02 -15.01
N LEU A 319 11.62 -4.60 -15.15
CA LEU A 319 10.38 -3.93 -14.80
C LEU A 319 10.42 -3.44 -13.35
N GLY A 320 10.75 -4.30 -12.40
CA GLY A 320 10.84 -3.96 -10.98
C GLY A 320 11.79 -2.79 -10.71
N ARG A 321 12.98 -2.78 -11.32
CA ARG A 321 13.94 -1.68 -11.15
C ARG A 321 13.40 -0.36 -11.69
N MET A 322 12.81 -0.35 -12.88
CA MET A 322 12.21 0.86 -13.48
C MET A 322 11.11 1.46 -12.59
N LEU A 323 10.35 0.58 -11.94
CA LEU A 323 9.25 0.90 -11.05
C LEU A 323 9.69 1.19 -9.60
N CYS A 324 10.98 1.17 -9.27
CA CYS A 324 11.48 1.55 -7.95
C CYS A 324 12.25 2.87 -8.03
N GLY A 325 12.38 3.58 -6.91
CA GLY A 325 13.30 4.71 -6.83
C GLY A 325 14.77 4.26 -6.79
N PRO A 326 15.71 5.13 -7.19
CA PRO A 326 17.12 4.77 -7.35
C PRO A 326 17.85 4.55 -6.02
N ASP A 327 17.44 5.27 -4.99
CA ASP A 327 18.10 5.29 -3.69
C ASP A 327 17.38 4.41 -2.65
N ARG A 328 18.10 4.01 -1.60
CA ARG A 328 17.57 3.12 -0.55
C ARG A 328 16.31 3.68 0.14
N LYS A 329 16.16 5.01 0.21
CA LYS A 329 15.02 5.70 0.85
C LYS A 329 13.77 5.63 -0.04
N ARG A 330 13.94 5.58 -1.36
CA ARG A 330 12.86 5.59 -2.35
C ARG A 330 12.68 4.29 -3.13
N ARG A 331 13.44 3.24 -2.83
CA ARG A 331 13.22 1.90 -3.43
C ARG A 331 11.82 1.34 -3.19
N ARG A 332 11.19 1.72 -2.08
CA ARG A 332 9.86 1.24 -1.67
C ARG A 332 8.89 2.41 -1.70
N LEU A 333 8.17 2.55 -2.81
CA LEU A 333 7.23 3.63 -3.08
C LEU A 333 5.80 3.22 -2.67
N GLY A 334 4.82 4.10 -2.89
CA GLY A 334 3.42 3.87 -2.55
C GLY A 334 2.79 2.65 -3.24
N PHE A 335 3.27 2.34 -4.45
CA PHE A 335 3.18 1.01 -5.03
C PHE A 335 4.55 0.35 -4.98
N ASN A 336 4.68 -0.70 -4.18
CA ASN A 336 5.98 -1.31 -3.92
C ASN A 336 6.23 -2.53 -4.81
N PHE A 337 7.15 -2.36 -5.77
CA PHE A 337 7.67 -3.41 -6.65
C PHE A 337 9.07 -3.89 -6.24
N HIS A 338 9.56 -3.55 -5.05
CA HIS A 338 10.94 -3.81 -4.62
C HIS A 338 11.35 -5.29 -4.66
N SER A 339 10.42 -6.20 -4.33
CA SER A 339 10.66 -7.64 -4.42
C SER A 339 10.96 -8.08 -5.86
N LEU A 340 10.30 -7.44 -6.84
CA LEU A 340 10.46 -7.68 -8.27
C LEU A 340 11.85 -7.22 -8.76
N ALA A 341 12.34 -6.10 -8.25
CA ALA A 341 13.63 -5.51 -8.64
C ALA A 341 14.84 -6.34 -8.13
N GLY A 342 14.72 -6.93 -6.93
CA GLY A 342 15.76 -7.79 -6.34
C GLY A 342 17.10 -7.09 -6.06
N GLU A 343 17.10 -5.76 -5.93
CA GLU A 343 18.33 -4.94 -5.85
C GLU A 343 19.12 -5.12 -4.54
N ASP A 344 18.45 -5.51 -3.45
CA ASP A 344 19.09 -5.82 -2.17
C ASP A 344 18.59 -7.13 -1.57
N GLU A 345 19.22 -7.53 -0.45
CA GLU A 345 18.90 -8.77 0.26
C GLU A 345 17.42 -8.85 0.64
N ARG A 346 16.83 -7.73 1.10
CA ARG A 346 15.41 -7.68 1.42
C ARG A 346 14.56 -7.90 0.18
N GLY A 347 14.86 -7.26 -0.95
CA GLY A 347 14.14 -7.47 -2.21
C GLY A 347 14.22 -8.93 -2.68
N ARG A 348 15.39 -9.56 -2.55
CA ARG A 348 15.59 -10.97 -2.93
C ARG A 348 14.87 -11.96 -2.01
N ASN A 349 14.69 -11.64 -0.74
CA ASN A 349 14.13 -12.57 0.26
C ASN A 349 12.67 -12.27 0.64
N SER A 350 12.13 -11.11 0.24
CA SER A 350 10.73 -10.74 0.55
C SER A 350 9.73 -11.58 -0.25
N PRO A 351 8.49 -11.75 0.26
CA PRO A 351 7.40 -12.32 -0.52
C PRO A 351 7.26 -11.69 -1.91
N ARG A 352 6.91 -12.50 -2.90
CA ARG A 352 6.77 -12.10 -4.31
C ARG A 352 5.44 -11.39 -4.56
N THR A 353 5.19 -10.33 -3.78
CA THR A 353 3.96 -9.53 -3.79
C THR A 353 4.23 -8.10 -4.24
N ILE A 354 3.18 -7.45 -4.77
CA ILE A 354 3.10 -6.01 -4.97
C ILE A 354 2.32 -5.40 -3.81
N GLU A 355 2.81 -4.32 -3.22
CA GLU A 355 2.19 -3.72 -2.02
C GLU A 355 1.57 -2.36 -2.34
N PHE A 356 0.37 -2.13 -1.84
CA PHE A 356 -0.42 -0.91 -2.00
C PHE A 356 -0.44 -0.16 -0.67
N ARG A 357 0.07 1.08 -0.62
CA ARG A 357 0.37 1.80 0.64
C ARG A 357 -0.25 3.19 0.77
N PHE A 358 -1.35 3.45 0.07
CA PHE A 358 -1.97 4.79 0.08
C PHE A 358 -3.11 4.98 1.08
N LEU A 359 -3.57 3.94 1.77
CA LEU A 359 -4.65 4.10 2.76
C LEU A 359 -4.08 4.55 4.11
N GLU A 360 -4.01 5.87 4.28
CA GLU A 360 -3.48 6.53 5.47
C GLU A 360 -4.55 6.74 6.55
N GLY A 361 -4.18 6.54 7.81
CA GLY A 361 -4.90 7.06 8.98
C GLY A 361 -6.26 6.45 9.25
N LEU A 362 -6.54 5.26 8.71
CA LEU A 362 -7.88 4.67 8.74
C LEU A 362 -7.83 3.20 9.13
N ASN A 363 -8.62 2.83 10.15
CA ASN A 363 -8.83 1.44 10.61
C ASN A 363 -10.31 1.04 10.60
N ASP A 364 -11.16 1.80 9.90
CA ASP A 364 -12.59 1.51 9.77
C ASP A 364 -12.83 0.30 8.86
N LYS A 365 -13.70 -0.61 9.29
CA LYS A 365 -14.03 -1.84 8.55
C LYS A 365 -14.47 -1.56 7.12
N SER A 366 -15.35 -0.58 6.92
CA SER A 366 -15.94 -0.31 5.61
C SER A 366 -14.91 0.29 4.64
N ILE A 367 -14.03 1.16 5.14
CA ILE A 367 -12.93 1.75 4.40
C ILE A 367 -11.88 0.68 4.06
N VAL A 368 -11.40 -0.09 5.04
CA VAL A 368 -10.42 -1.16 4.83
C VAL A 368 -10.93 -2.19 3.82
N SER A 369 -12.18 -2.63 3.98
CA SER A 369 -12.78 -3.61 3.06
C SER A 369 -12.97 -3.03 1.65
N GLY A 370 -13.32 -1.75 1.54
CA GLY A 370 -13.39 -1.05 0.26
C GLY A 370 -12.03 -1.01 -0.42
N TRP A 371 -10.98 -0.65 0.33
CA TRP A 371 -9.62 -0.55 -0.19
C TRP A 371 -9.11 -1.89 -0.73
N VAL A 372 -9.31 -2.98 0.02
CA VAL A 372 -8.96 -4.33 -0.45
C VAL A 372 -9.69 -4.67 -1.76
N ARG A 373 -10.98 -4.32 -1.89
CA ARG A 373 -11.73 -4.57 -3.13
C ARG A 373 -11.17 -3.80 -4.31
N VAL A 374 -10.74 -2.55 -4.11
CA VAL A 374 -10.06 -1.76 -5.16
C VAL A 374 -8.75 -2.44 -5.59
N CYS A 375 -7.89 -2.81 -4.64
CA CYS A 375 -6.62 -3.49 -4.92
C CYS A 375 -6.84 -4.82 -5.66
N LEU A 376 -7.82 -5.61 -5.22
CA LEU A 376 -8.20 -6.88 -5.86
C LEU A 376 -8.79 -6.66 -7.26
N GLY A 377 -9.65 -5.66 -7.45
CA GLY A 377 -10.20 -5.32 -8.77
C GLY A 377 -9.11 -5.00 -9.78
N LEU A 378 -8.14 -4.16 -9.39
CA LEU A 378 -6.98 -3.82 -10.25
C LEU A 378 -6.13 -5.04 -10.59
N ALA A 379 -5.85 -5.90 -9.62
CA ALA A 379 -5.15 -7.15 -9.85
C ALA A 379 -5.94 -8.11 -10.77
N GLY A 380 -7.27 -8.17 -10.60
CA GLY A 380 -8.17 -8.98 -11.41
C GLY A 380 -8.28 -8.54 -12.86
N LEU A 381 -8.12 -7.25 -13.17
CA LEU A 381 -7.98 -6.75 -14.54
C LEU A 381 -6.61 -7.10 -15.14
N ALA A 382 -5.58 -7.18 -14.31
CA ALA A 382 -4.21 -7.40 -14.77
C ALA A 382 -3.93 -8.86 -15.18
N VAL A 383 -4.51 -9.85 -14.51
CA VAL A 383 -4.37 -11.27 -14.86
C VAL A 383 -4.98 -11.62 -16.23
N ASP A 384 -4.61 -12.76 -16.81
CA ASP A 384 -5.03 -13.13 -18.16
C ASP A 384 -6.52 -13.48 -18.22
N LYS A 385 -7.26 -12.77 -19.08
CA LYS A 385 -8.63 -13.13 -19.49
C LYS A 385 -8.63 -13.50 -20.97
N ALA A 386 -9.67 -14.21 -21.42
CA ALA A 386 -9.78 -14.68 -22.81
C ALA A 386 -9.61 -13.55 -23.84
N GLU A 387 -10.19 -12.37 -23.55
CA GLU A 387 -10.18 -11.23 -24.48
C GLU A 387 -9.47 -9.99 -23.93
N ASP A 388 -9.08 -9.97 -22.64
CA ASP A 388 -8.52 -8.80 -21.94
C ASP A 388 -9.32 -7.49 -22.10
N ARG A 389 -10.57 -7.55 -22.59
CA ARG A 389 -11.37 -6.36 -22.94
C ARG A 389 -11.51 -5.39 -21.78
N ASP A 390 -11.90 -5.88 -20.60
CA ASP A 390 -12.07 -5.04 -19.39
C ASP A 390 -10.78 -4.28 -19.01
N PHE A 391 -9.60 -4.87 -19.26
CA PHE A 391 -8.33 -4.19 -19.02
C PHE A 391 -8.14 -3.02 -19.98
N TYR A 392 -8.39 -3.23 -21.28
CA TYR A 392 -8.28 -2.15 -22.27
C TYR A 392 -9.35 -1.08 -22.08
N ASP A 393 -10.58 -1.47 -21.71
CA ASP A 393 -11.67 -0.55 -21.39
C ASP A 393 -11.28 0.35 -20.20
N MET A 394 -10.70 -0.22 -19.14
CA MET A 394 -10.18 0.55 -18.00
C MET A 394 -9.01 1.47 -18.40
N VAL A 395 -8.06 0.99 -19.22
CA VAL A 395 -6.95 1.82 -19.69
C VAL A 395 -7.46 2.97 -20.55
N ALA A 396 -8.38 2.72 -21.47
CA ALA A 396 -9.02 3.74 -22.28
C ALA A 396 -9.75 4.76 -21.39
N LEU A 397 -10.55 4.29 -20.43
CA LEU A 397 -11.22 5.13 -19.45
C LEU A 397 -10.23 6.06 -18.74
N LEU A 398 -9.16 5.52 -18.13
CA LEU A 398 -8.18 6.31 -17.37
C LEU A 398 -7.43 7.32 -18.24
N LEU A 399 -7.21 7.02 -19.53
CA LEU A 399 -6.55 7.92 -20.47
C LEU A 399 -7.46 9.02 -21.01
N ASP A 400 -8.76 8.71 -21.14
CA ASP A 400 -9.75 9.58 -21.76
C ASP A 400 -10.60 10.35 -20.73
N MET A 401 -10.34 10.19 -19.42
CA MET A 401 -10.98 10.99 -18.37
C MET A 401 -10.71 12.49 -18.61
N PRO A 402 -11.74 13.33 -18.69
CA PRO A 402 -11.56 14.77 -18.88
C PRO A 402 -10.70 15.42 -17.79
N GLU A 403 -9.79 16.32 -18.16
CA GLU A 403 -8.92 17.00 -17.21
C GLU A 403 -9.71 17.74 -16.13
N GLY A 404 -10.80 18.43 -16.53
CA GLY A 404 -11.67 19.20 -15.64
C GLY A 404 -12.59 18.39 -14.72
N TRP A 405 -12.59 17.06 -14.80
CA TRP A 405 -13.32 16.27 -13.79
C TRP A 405 -12.65 16.37 -12.42
N SER A 406 -13.46 16.55 -11.38
CA SER A 406 -12.99 16.48 -10.00
C SER A 406 -12.38 15.10 -9.71
N VAL A 407 -11.46 15.03 -8.76
CA VAL A 407 -10.85 13.76 -8.36
C VAL A 407 -11.88 12.77 -7.82
N ASP A 408 -12.95 13.26 -7.18
CA ASP A 408 -14.11 12.46 -6.76
C ASP A 408 -14.81 11.80 -7.96
N ALA A 409 -15.09 12.58 -9.03
CA ALA A 409 -15.73 12.06 -10.23
C ALA A 409 -14.85 11.03 -10.96
N LYS A 410 -13.54 11.30 -11.06
CA LYS A 410 -12.55 10.38 -11.62
C LYS A 410 -12.49 9.08 -10.81
N PHE A 411 -12.50 9.18 -9.48
CA PHE A 411 -12.55 8.01 -8.60
C PHE A 411 -13.81 7.18 -8.82
N VAL A 412 -15.00 7.80 -8.83
CA VAL A 412 -16.27 7.10 -9.07
C VAL A 412 -16.27 6.39 -10.42
N ALA A 413 -15.84 7.06 -11.49
CA ALA A 413 -15.75 6.45 -12.81
C ALA A 413 -14.81 5.23 -12.82
N MET A 414 -13.65 5.35 -12.17
CA MET A 414 -12.73 4.22 -11.99
C MET A 414 -13.39 3.06 -11.21
N MET A 415 -14.13 3.34 -10.14
CA MET A 415 -14.82 2.30 -9.36
C MET A 415 -15.91 1.59 -10.18
N HIS A 416 -16.62 2.32 -11.04
CA HIS A 416 -17.57 1.74 -11.99
C HIS A 416 -16.87 0.85 -13.03
N GLY A 417 -15.73 1.27 -13.57
CA GLY A 417 -14.93 0.45 -14.48
C GLY A 417 -14.34 -0.80 -13.80
N LEU A 418 -14.18 -0.79 -12.48
CA LEU A 418 -13.82 -1.97 -11.67
C LEU A 418 -15.03 -2.84 -11.30
N GLU A 419 -16.23 -2.47 -11.75
CA GLU A 419 -17.51 -3.14 -11.42
C GLU A 419 -17.77 -3.24 -9.91
N LEU A 420 -17.26 -2.29 -9.13
CA LEU A 420 -17.48 -2.27 -7.68
C LEU A 420 -18.85 -1.67 -7.36
N PRO A 421 -19.66 -2.32 -6.50
CA PRO A 421 -20.93 -1.75 -6.07
C PRO A 421 -20.68 -0.49 -5.25
N LYS A 422 -21.56 0.50 -5.34
CA LYS A 422 -21.43 1.79 -4.62
C LYS A 422 -21.13 1.61 -3.13
N ALA A 423 -21.82 0.69 -2.46
CA ALA A 423 -21.61 0.40 -1.05
C ALA A 423 -20.17 -0.06 -0.70
N ALA A 424 -19.41 -0.58 -1.67
CA ALA A 424 -18.03 -0.99 -1.46
C ALA A 424 -17.04 0.18 -1.49
N TYR A 425 -17.31 1.23 -2.29
CA TYR A 425 -16.36 2.34 -2.48
C TYR A 425 -16.81 3.67 -1.87
N GLU A 426 -18.09 3.83 -1.52
CA GLU A 426 -18.61 5.08 -0.93
C GLU A 426 -17.87 5.50 0.36
N PRO A 427 -17.44 4.60 1.26
CA PRO A 427 -16.60 5.00 2.39
C PRO A 427 -15.26 5.63 1.98
N LEU A 428 -14.63 5.11 0.92
CA LEU A 428 -13.40 5.68 0.36
C LEU A 428 -13.67 7.02 -0.32
N GLN A 429 -14.80 7.12 -1.03
CA GLN A 429 -15.24 8.35 -1.67
C GLN A 429 -15.40 9.49 -0.65
N ARG A 430 -15.96 9.21 0.54
CA ARG A 430 -16.03 10.19 1.63
C ARG A 430 -14.66 10.67 2.11
N VAL A 431 -13.66 9.80 2.11
CA VAL A 431 -12.27 10.19 2.43
C VAL A 431 -11.75 11.16 1.38
N ILE A 432 -11.96 10.87 0.09
CA ILE A 432 -11.53 11.75 -1.01
C ILE A 432 -12.18 13.12 -0.90
N ARG A 433 -13.49 13.18 -0.68
CA ARG A 433 -14.22 14.46 -0.52
C ARG A 433 -13.75 15.26 0.68
N LYS A 434 -13.34 14.59 1.77
CA LYS A 434 -12.74 15.25 2.93
C LYS A 434 -11.36 15.84 2.59
N ASN A 435 -10.55 15.11 1.85
CA ASN A 435 -9.19 15.52 1.47
C ASN A 435 -9.18 16.58 0.36
N TYR A 436 -10.16 16.52 -0.54
CA TYR A 436 -10.32 17.33 -1.74
C TYR A 436 -11.79 17.79 -1.86
N PRO A 437 -12.22 18.75 -1.04
CA PRO A 437 -13.58 19.26 -1.11
C PRO A 437 -13.85 19.90 -2.48
N PRO A 438 -15.08 19.74 -3.04
CA PRO A 438 -15.44 20.44 -4.26
C PRO A 438 -15.42 21.96 -4.04
N GLU A 439 -15.11 22.73 -5.09
CA GLU A 439 -14.97 24.20 -5.02
C GLU A 439 -16.20 24.90 -4.41
N SER A 440 -17.39 24.31 -4.55
CA SER A 440 -18.65 24.82 -3.98
C SER A 440 -18.84 24.56 -2.48
N GLU A 441 -17.97 23.78 -1.83
CA GLU A 441 -18.02 23.43 -0.41
C GLU A 441 -16.80 23.97 0.37
N MET A 442 -15.99 24.82 -0.26
CA MET A 442 -14.91 25.54 0.44
C MET A 442 -15.53 26.53 1.43
N PRO A 443 -15.13 26.53 2.72
CA PRO A 443 -15.56 27.56 3.67
C PRO A 443 -15.21 28.95 3.14
N GLU A 444 -16.13 29.91 3.23
CA GLU A 444 -15.94 31.30 2.77
C GLU A 444 -14.71 31.99 3.38
N GLU A 445 -14.12 31.45 4.45
CA GLU A 445 -12.91 31.94 5.08
C GLU A 445 -11.60 31.68 4.29
N GLU A 446 -11.60 30.80 3.27
CA GLU A 446 -10.39 30.54 2.44
C GLU A 446 -10.42 31.22 1.05
N VAL A 447 -11.50 31.94 0.70
CA VAL A 447 -11.56 32.78 -0.53
C VAL A 447 -11.12 34.21 -0.18
N GLY A 448 -9.91 34.35 0.35
CA GLY A 448 -9.40 35.64 0.82
C GLY A 448 -7.88 35.67 0.87
N SER A 449 -7.30 36.42 -0.07
CA SER A 449 -5.89 36.84 -0.15
C SER A 449 -4.83 35.74 -0.34
N TYR A 450 -4.55 35.42 -1.62
CA TYR A 450 -3.19 35.35 -2.16
C TYR A 450 -3.16 35.90 -3.59
#